data_AF-A0AAU2W9E6-F1
#
_entry.id   AF-A0AAU2W9E6-F1
#
_cell.length_a   1.000
_cell.length_b   1.000
_cell.length_c   1.000
_cell.angle_alpha   90.00
_cell.angle_beta   90.00
_cell.angle_gamma   90.00
#
_symmetry.space_group_name_H-M   'P 1'
#
loop_
_entity.id
_entity.type
_entity.pdbx_description
1 polymer ?
#
loop_
_entity_poly.entity_id
_entity_poly.type
_entity_poly.pdbx_seq_one_letter_code
_entity_poly.pdbx_strand_id
1 'polypeptide(L)'
;MAGAGVGAELLDGAGPPPQYRQYLEILVLVDGPEHTRLRTLVMKAFAPRRIAALRPRSERIAEDLTEELAAKGSEFDLLSAFAYPLMTNVICEIIGVEEADRPKAGGWIRDYESDEPDRFLPGIDQLAAYVDGLLDRRAAEPAEDLAGL
;
A
#
# COMPACT_ATOMS: atom_id res chain seq x y z
N MET A 1 27.90 -3.00 -19.92
CA MET A 1 26.67 -2.27 -20.27
C MET A 1 25.56 -2.89 -19.44
N ALA A 2 25.05 -2.18 -18.44
CA ALA A 2 23.89 -2.63 -17.69
C ALA A 2 22.68 -2.47 -18.62
N GLY A 3 22.02 -3.57 -18.97
CA GLY A 3 20.77 -3.52 -19.74
C GLY A 3 19.73 -2.71 -18.98
N ALA A 4 18.84 -2.05 -19.71
CA ALA A 4 17.65 -1.43 -19.11
C ALA A 4 16.95 -2.49 -18.24
N GLY A 5 16.72 -2.17 -16.97
CA GLY A 5 16.03 -3.10 -16.06
C GLY A 5 14.60 -3.33 -16.54
N VAL A 6 13.97 -4.41 -16.09
CA VAL A 6 12.60 -4.80 -16.49
C VAL A 6 11.59 -3.66 -16.27
N GLY A 7 11.80 -2.80 -15.27
CA GLY A 7 11.00 -1.60 -15.04
C GLY A 7 11.16 -0.50 -16.08
N ALA A 8 12.35 -0.32 -16.64
CA ALA A 8 12.56 0.68 -17.69
C ALA A 8 11.84 0.27 -18.98
N GLU A 9 11.79 -1.03 -19.30
CA GLU A 9 11.04 -1.55 -20.45
C GLU A 9 9.52 -1.53 -20.21
N LEU A 10 9.04 -1.78 -18.99
CA LEU A 10 7.62 -1.69 -18.62
C LEU A 10 7.08 -0.25 -18.61
N LEU A 11 7.95 0.73 -18.38
CA LEU A 11 7.60 2.16 -18.37
C LEU A 11 7.80 2.83 -19.74
N ASP A 12 8.36 2.14 -20.73
CA ASP A 12 8.58 2.67 -22.08
C ASP A 12 7.27 2.59 -22.91
N GLY A 13 6.60 3.75 -23.01
CA GLY A 13 5.35 4.02 -23.70
C GLY A 13 4.96 5.49 -23.50
N ALA A 14 3.72 5.92 -23.81
CA ALA A 14 3.19 7.20 -23.32
C ALA A 14 2.86 7.10 -21.81
N GLY A 15 3.84 6.60 -21.04
CA GLY A 15 3.74 6.33 -19.63
C GLY A 15 3.26 7.55 -18.85
N PRO A 16 2.88 7.35 -17.59
CA PRO A 16 2.36 8.42 -16.74
C PRO A 16 3.31 9.63 -16.74
N PRO A 17 2.77 10.86 -16.61
CA PRO A 17 3.55 12.09 -16.72
C PRO A 17 4.84 12.08 -15.87
N PRO A 18 5.92 12.78 -16.28
CA PRO A 18 7.24 12.67 -15.66
C PRO A 18 7.27 12.87 -14.14
N GLN A 19 6.36 13.69 -13.59
CA GLN A 19 6.25 13.91 -12.14
C GLN A 19 5.88 12.64 -11.35
N TYR A 20 5.27 11.63 -11.98
CA TYR A 20 4.89 10.37 -11.35
C TYR A 20 5.99 9.31 -11.39
N ARG A 21 7.07 9.54 -12.16
CA ARG A 21 8.13 8.55 -12.38
C ARG A 21 8.72 8.02 -11.07
N GLN A 22 8.95 8.91 -10.10
CA GLN A 22 9.50 8.54 -8.79
C GLN A 22 8.59 7.57 -7.99
N TYR A 23 7.27 7.61 -8.21
CA TYR A 23 6.31 6.73 -7.55
C TYR A 23 6.13 5.38 -8.26
N LEU A 24 6.73 5.23 -9.45
CA LEU A 24 6.60 4.05 -10.30
C LEU A 24 7.90 3.26 -10.42
N GLU A 25 9.02 3.81 -9.97
CA GLU A 25 10.27 3.09 -9.74
C GLU A 25 10.20 2.24 -8.45
N ILE A 26 9.16 1.40 -8.36
CA ILE A 26 8.89 0.56 -7.20
C ILE A 26 9.78 -0.68 -7.18
N LEU A 27 9.93 -1.29 -5.99
CA LEU A 27 10.85 -2.41 -5.75
C LEU A 27 10.76 -3.54 -6.80
N VAL A 28 9.56 -3.87 -7.29
CA VAL A 28 9.36 -4.95 -8.27
C VAL A 28 9.89 -4.63 -9.67
N LEU A 29 10.12 -3.35 -9.97
CA LEU A 29 10.54 -2.85 -11.29
C LEU A 29 12.03 -2.47 -11.34
N VAL A 30 12.75 -2.53 -10.22
CA VAL A 30 14.19 -2.25 -10.17
C VAL A 30 15.01 -3.54 -10.08
N ASP A 31 16.23 -3.51 -10.59
CA ASP A 31 17.16 -4.64 -10.60
C ASP A 31 18.48 -4.32 -9.87
N GLY A 32 19.25 -5.37 -9.56
CA GLY A 32 20.63 -5.25 -9.12
C GLY A 32 20.80 -4.56 -7.75
N PRO A 33 21.83 -3.71 -7.57
CA PRO A 33 22.13 -3.07 -6.28
C PRO A 33 20.96 -2.22 -5.74
N GLU A 34 20.17 -1.62 -6.63
CA GLU A 34 19.06 -0.76 -6.25
C GLU A 34 17.89 -1.58 -5.69
N HIS A 35 17.56 -2.71 -6.33
CA HIS A 35 16.63 -3.68 -5.77
C HIS A 35 17.06 -4.15 -4.38
N THR A 36 18.34 -4.51 -4.21
CA THR A 36 18.86 -4.92 -2.90
C THR A 36 18.71 -3.80 -1.86
N ARG A 37 19.06 -2.56 -2.22
CA ARG A 37 18.96 -1.40 -1.33
C ARG A 37 17.52 -1.18 -0.86
N LEU A 38 16.56 -1.09 -1.79
CA LEU A 38 15.15 -0.86 -1.49
C LEU A 38 14.55 -2.03 -0.69
N ARG A 39 14.85 -3.28 -1.10
CA ARG A 39 14.40 -4.48 -0.38
C ARG A 39 14.89 -4.48 1.08
N THR A 40 16.14 -4.14 1.33
CA THR A 40 16.70 -4.12 2.69
C THR A 40 15.99 -3.12 3.61
N LEU A 41 15.51 -1.98 3.09
CA LEU A 41 14.77 -0.99 3.87
C LEU A 41 13.40 -1.54 4.30
N VAL A 42 12.61 -2.05 3.35
CA VAL A 42 11.24 -2.50 3.63
C VAL A 42 11.16 -3.82 4.40
N MET A 43 12.14 -4.73 4.22
CA MET A 43 12.09 -6.07 4.82
C MET A 43 12.10 -6.08 6.35
N LYS A 44 12.52 -4.98 7.01
CA LYS A 44 12.44 -4.84 8.46
C LYS A 44 10.99 -4.87 8.96
N ALA A 45 10.06 -4.26 8.23
CA ALA A 45 8.64 -4.28 8.57
C ALA A 45 8.02 -5.67 8.42
N PHE A 46 8.54 -6.48 7.48
CA PHE A 46 8.09 -7.84 7.20
C PHE A 46 8.86 -8.94 7.94
N ALA A 47 9.64 -8.57 8.97
CA ALA A 47 10.37 -9.56 9.78
C ALA A 47 9.39 -10.53 10.47
N PRO A 48 9.72 -11.83 10.62
CA PRO A 48 8.79 -12.83 11.17
C PRO A 48 8.17 -12.45 12.51
N ARG A 49 8.94 -11.82 13.40
CA ARG A 49 8.45 -11.34 14.70
C ARG A 49 7.38 -10.25 14.56
N ARG A 50 7.53 -9.33 13.61
CA ARG A 50 6.54 -8.26 13.36
C ARG A 50 5.28 -8.84 12.73
N ILE A 51 5.43 -9.72 11.74
CA ILE A 51 4.28 -10.41 11.13
C ILE A 51 3.51 -11.23 12.18
N ALA A 52 4.20 -11.93 13.07
CA ALA A 52 3.56 -12.66 14.17
C ALA A 52 2.79 -11.72 15.12
N ALA A 53 3.32 -10.53 15.38
CA ALA A 53 2.67 -9.52 16.22
C ALA A 53 1.43 -8.89 15.56
N LEU A 54 1.27 -8.97 14.23
CA LEU A 54 0.08 -8.51 13.53
C LEU A 54 -1.12 -9.44 13.70
N ARG A 55 -0.93 -10.72 14.05
CA ARG A 55 -2.02 -11.71 14.13
C ARG A 55 -3.21 -11.21 14.95
N PRO A 56 -3.06 -10.74 16.20
CA PRO A 56 -4.20 -10.28 16.99
C PRO A 56 -4.93 -9.08 16.35
N ARG A 57 -4.20 -8.24 15.62
CA ARG A 57 -4.81 -7.10 14.93
C ARG A 57 -5.54 -7.53 13.67
N SER A 58 -4.96 -8.42 12.87
CA SER A 58 -5.62 -9.01 11.70
C SER A 58 -6.89 -9.78 12.08
N GLU A 59 -6.87 -10.51 13.20
CA GLU A 59 -8.04 -11.20 13.75
C GLU A 59 -9.15 -10.20 14.11
N ARG A 60 -8.83 -9.14 14.86
CA ARG A 60 -9.82 -8.09 15.17
C ARG A 60 -10.41 -7.44 13.92
N ILE A 61 -9.57 -7.09 12.93
CA ILE A 61 -10.06 -6.52 11.66
C ILE A 61 -11.02 -7.49 10.96
N ALA A 62 -10.71 -8.79 10.96
CA ALA A 62 -11.59 -9.80 10.37
C ALA A 62 -12.91 -9.93 11.16
N GLU A 63 -12.86 -9.93 12.48
CA GLU A 63 -14.02 -9.97 13.37
C GLU A 63 -14.95 -8.77 13.11
N ASP A 64 -14.41 -7.54 13.16
CA ASP A 64 -15.14 -6.30 12.91
C ASP A 64 -15.86 -6.34 11.54
N LEU A 65 -15.15 -6.77 10.48
CA LEU A 65 -15.73 -6.92 9.15
C LEU A 65 -16.84 -7.99 9.11
N THR A 66 -16.68 -9.12 9.82
CA THR A 66 -17.74 -10.14 9.85
C THR A 66 -18.98 -9.69 10.63
N GLU A 67 -18.81 -8.89 11.68
CA GLU A 67 -19.93 -8.31 12.43
C GLU A 67 -20.73 -7.33 11.56
N GLU A 68 -20.05 -6.48 10.78
CA GLU A 68 -20.69 -5.59 9.81
C GLU A 68 -21.48 -6.36 8.73
N LEU A 69 -20.94 -7.49 8.26
CA LEU A 69 -21.61 -8.33 7.27
C LEU A 69 -22.85 -9.02 7.84
N ALA A 70 -22.76 -9.51 9.09
CA ALA A 70 -23.90 -10.10 9.77
C ALA A 70 -25.09 -9.13 9.88
N ALA A 71 -24.83 -7.82 9.99
CA ALA A 71 -25.85 -6.78 10.02
C ALA A 71 -26.46 -6.46 8.63
N LYS A 72 -25.77 -6.74 7.52
CA LYS A 72 -26.21 -6.41 6.14
C LYS A 72 -27.18 -7.44 5.54
N GLY A 73 -27.16 -8.69 6.01
CA GLY A 73 -28.04 -9.77 5.53
C GLY A 73 -27.27 -10.96 4.95
N SER A 74 -27.97 -11.87 4.25
CA SER A 74 -27.42 -13.16 3.81
C SER A 74 -26.74 -13.15 2.44
N GLU A 75 -26.89 -12.10 1.64
CA GLU A 75 -26.33 -12.00 0.29
C GLU A 75 -25.42 -10.79 0.17
N PHE A 76 -24.15 -11.03 -0.14
CA PHE A 76 -23.14 -10.02 -0.40
C PHE A 76 -22.00 -10.62 -1.23
N ASP A 77 -21.25 -9.76 -1.94
CA ASP A 77 -20.01 -10.16 -2.59
C ASP A 77 -18.87 -10.20 -1.58
N LEU A 78 -18.33 -11.40 -1.32
CA LEU A 78 -17.25 -11.60 -0.36
C LEU A 78 -15.97 -10.83 -0.71
N LEU A 79 -15.71 -10.59 -2.00
CA LEU A 79 -14.52 -9.85 -2.42
C LEU A 79 -14.60 -8.40 -1.99
N SER A 80 -15.63 -7.67 -2.44
CA SER A 80 -15.81 -6.26 -2.11
C SER A 80 -16.15 -6.04 -0.64
N ALA A 81 -16.87 -6.96 -0.01
CA ALA A 81 -17.41 -6.77 1.33
C ALA A 81 -16.48 -7.29 2.45
N PHE A 82 -15.51 -8.16 2.16
CA PHE A 82 -14.60 -8.73 3.17
C PHE A 82 -13.13 -8.75 2.72
N ALA A 83 -12.81 -9.39 1.60
CA ALA A 83 -11.42 -9.67 1.24
C ALA A 83 -10.61 -8.40 0.96
N TYR A 84 -11.15 -7.48 0.15
CA TYR A 84 -10.49 -6.20 -0.13
C TYR A 84 -10.35 -5.32 1.13
N PRO A 85 -11.41 -5.11 1.93
CA PRO A 85 -11.29 -4.39 3.20
C PRO A 85 -10.25 -4.99 4.16
N LEU A 86 -10.25 -6.32 4.33
CA LEU A 86 -9.30 -7.00 5.20
C LEU A 86 -7.87 -6.76 4.75
N MET A 87 -7.57 -7.01 3.48
CA MET A 87 -6.24 -6.82 2.91
C MET A 87 -5.77 -5.37 3.05
N THR A 88 -6.65 -4.42 2.70
CA THR A 88 -6.38 -2.98 2.79
C THR A 88 -6.07 -2.57 4.23
N ASN A 89 -6.89 -2.99 5.19
CA ASN A 89 -6.72 -2.62 6.59
C ASN A 89 -5.45 -3.23 7.19
N VAL A 90 -5.10 -4.46 6.81
CA VAL A 90 -3.87 -5.13 7.28
C VAL A 90 -2.62 -4.47 6.69
N ILE A 91 -2.59 -4.12 5.40
CA ILE A 91 -1.42 -3.43 4.83
C ILE A 91 -1.30 -2.00 5.36
N CYS A 92 -2.43 -1.31 5.57
CA CYS A 92 -2.48 -0.01 6.22
C CYS A 92 -1.88 -0.05 7.63
N GLU A 93 -2.15 -1.10 8.41
CA GLU A 93 -1.55 -1.32 9.72
C GLU A 93 -0.02 -1.45 9.65
N ILE A 94 0.49 -2.20 8.68
CA ILE A 94 1.95 -2.37 8.47
C ILE A 94 2.61 -1.04 8.11
N ILE A 95 1.96 -0.26 7.24
CA ILE A 95 2.47 1.02 6.75
C ILE A 95 2.46 2.08 7.85
N GLY A 96 1.49 2.03 8.77
CA GLY A 96 1.26 3.07 9.77
C GLY A 96 0.16 4.06 9.38
N VAL A 97 -0.76 3.66 8.51
CA VAL A 97 -1.92 4.47 8.13
C VAL A 97 -2.90 4.52 9.31
N GLU A 98 -3.25 5.74 9.71
CA GLU A 98 -4.22 6.01 10.77
C GLU A 98 -5.57 5.37 10.45
N GLU A 99 -6.22 4.78 11.46
CA GLU A 99 -7.44 3.99 11.29
C GLU A 99 -8.56 4.79 10.62
N ALA A 100 -8.68 6.07 10.96
CA ALA A 100 -9.68 6.99 10.38
C ALA A 100 -9.47 7.25 8.87
N ASP A 101 -8.26 7.05 8.36
CA ASP A 101 -7.92 7.31 6.95
C ASP A 101 -7.90 6.04 6.09
N ARG A 102 -7.98 4.84 6.70
CA ARG A 102 -7.99 3.56 5.96
C ARG A 102 -9.10 3.44 4.91
N PRO A 103 -10.34 3.91 5.15
CA PRO A 103 -11.37 3.91 4.11
C PRO A 103 -10.98 4.75 2.88
N LYS A 104 -10.33 5.90 3.10
CA LYS A 104 -9.85 6.74 1.99
C LYS A 104 -8.68 6.07 1.27
N ALA A 105 -7.73 5.53 2.04
CA ALA A 105 -6.59 4.77 1.50
C ALA A 105 -7.04 3.59 0.64
N GLY A 106 -8.08 2.86 1.06
CA GLY A 106 -8.67 1.79 0.25
C GLY A 106 -9.30 2.27 -1.06
N GLY A 107 -9.88 3.47 -1.07
CA GLY A 107 -10.34 4.14 -2.29
C GLY A 107 -9.18 4.46 -3.23
N TRP A 108 -8.13 5.10 -2.70
CA TRP A 108 -6.96 5.48 -3.49
C TRP A 108 -6.18 4.28 -4.04
N ILE A 109 -6.04 3.21 -3.25
CA ILE A 109 -5.43 1.95 -3.71
C ILE A 109 -6.23 1.36 -4.87
N ARG A 110 -7.56 1.34 -4.77
CA ARG A 110 -8.42 0.84 -5.85
C ARG A 110 -8.31 1.69 -7.11
N ASP A 111 -8.16 3.00 -6.97
CA ASP A 111 -7.96 3.91 -8.09
C ASP A 111 -6.56 3.72 -8.71
N TYR A 112 -5.52 3.50 -7.90
CA TYR A 112 -4.17 3.15 -8.34
C TYR A 112 -4.09 1.80 -9.07
N GLU A 113 -4.95 0.84 -8.71
CA GLU A 113 -5.05 -0.46 -9.39
C GLU A 113 -5.91 -0.41 -10.67
N SER A 114 -6.48 0.75 -11.00
CA SER A 114 -7.36 0.90 -12.17
C SER A 114 -6.56 1.02 -13.47
N ASP A 115 -7.04 0.35 -14.52
CA ASP A 115 -6.56 0.54 -15.90
C ASP A 115 -7.05 1.85 -16.54
N GLU A 116 -7.95 2.59 -15.87
CA GLU A 116 -8.51 3.85 -16.37
C GLU A 116 -7.62 5.05 -15.97
N PRO A 117 -7.04 5.80 -16.92
CA PRO A 117 -6.14 6.91 -16.59
C PRO A 117 -6.74 7.99 -15.68
N ASP A 118 -8.04 8.26 -15.84
CA ASP A 118 -8.79 9.26 -15.05
C ASP A 118 -8.94 8.86 -13.58
N ARG A 119 -8.72 7.59 -13.24
CA ARG A 119 -8.70 7.07 -11.86
C ARG A 119 -7.28 6.81 -11.39
N PHE A 120 -6.46 6.20 -12.25
CA PHE A 120 -5.08 5.85 -11.97
C PHE A 120 -4.24 7.06 -11.52
N LEU A 121 -4.25 8.15 -12.28
CA LEU A 121 -3.43 9.32 -11.99
C LEU A 121 -3.83 10.01 -10.66
N PRO A 122 -5.12 10.30 -10.39
CA PRO A 122 -5.54 10.76 -9.07
C PRO A 122 -5.22 9.78 -7.93
N GLY A 123 -5.30 8.47 -8.18
CA GLY A 123 -4.95 7.45 -7.19
C GLY A 123 -3.50 7.57 -6.74
N ILE A 124 -2.56 7.75 -7.68
CA ILE A 124 -1.15 8.00 -7.36
C ILE A 124 -1.00 9.30 -6.56
N ASP A 125 -1.62 10.40 -7.02
CA ASP A 125 -1.49 11.71 -6.36
C ASP A 125 -1.95 11.66 -4.90
N GLN A 126 -3.08 11.00 -4.63
CA GLN A 126 -3.62 10.90 -3.28
C GLN A 126 -2.76 10.02 -2.37
N LEU A 127 -2.27 8.88 -2.88
CA LEU A 127 -1.37 8.01 -2.13
C LEU A 127 -0.04 8.72 -1.82
N ALA A 128 0.55 9.38 -2.82
CA ALA A 128 1.79 10.14 -2.67
C ALA A 128 1.64 11.24 -1.62
N ALA A 129 0.62 12.10 -1.75
CA ALA A 129 0.38 13.19 -0.81
C ALA A 129 0.13 12.68 0.62
N TYR A 130 -0.57 11.56 0.78
CA TYR A 130 -0.80 10.97 2.08
C TYR A 130 0.49 10.41 2.70
N VAL A 131 1.30 9.68 1.91
CA VAL A 131 2.57 9.11 2.36
C VAL A 131 3.55 10.22 2.74
N ASP A 132 3.67 11.29 1.96
CA ASP A 132 4.51 12.44 2.29
C ASP A 132 4.11 13.04 3.64
N GLY A 133 2.81 13.28 3.85
CA GLY A 133 2.31 13.76 5.13
C GLY A 133 2.48 12.76 6.28
N LEU A 134 2.42 11.45 6.01
CA LEU A 134 2.68 10.42 7.02
C LEU A 134 4.16 10.40 7.43
N LEU A 135 5.08 10.51 6.46
CA LEU A 135 6.52 10.59 6.71
C LEU A 135 6.87 11.85 7.52
N ASP A 136 6.27 13.00 7.20
CA ASP A 136 6.44 14.23 7.99
C ASP A 136 5.98 14.05 9.44
N ARG A 137 4.84 13.38 9.66
CA ARG A 137 4.37 13.05 11.01
C ARG A 137 5.33 12.11 11.73
N ARG A 138 5.85 11.07 11.06
CA ARG A 138 6.79 10.12 11.66
C ARG A 138 8.17 10.71 11.92
N ALA A 139 8.58 11.72 11.16
CA ALA A 139 9.78 12.50 11.44
C ALA A 139 9.65 13.31 12.75
N ALA A 140 8.46 13.82 13.05
CA ALA A 140 8.18 14.51 14.31
C ALA A 140 7.91 13.54 15.48
N GLU A 141 7.20 12.44 15.21
CA GLU A 141 6.76 11.45 16.19
C GLU A 141 7.05 10.03 15.68
N PRO A 142 8.26 9.49 15.95
CA PRO A 142 8.66 8.17 15.47
C PRO A 142 7.76 7.06 16.00
N ALA A 143 7.42 6.11 15.12
CA ALA A 143 6.64 4.93 15.45
C ALA A 143 7.31 3.66 14.94
N GLU A 144 6.88 2.53 15.49
CA GLU A 144 7.38 1.21 15.11
C GLU A 144 6.61 0.59 13.92
N ASP A 145 6.22 1.41 12.94
CA ASP A 145 5.60 1.03 11.66
C ASP A 145 6.56 1.23 10.48
N LEU A 146 6.19 0.83 9.27
CA LEU A 146 7.07 0.96 8.11
C LEU A 146 7.46 2.42 7.82
N ALA A 147 6.55 3.38 8.02
CA ALA A 147 6.82 4.79 7.78
C ALA A 147 7.76 5.42 8.82
N GLY A 148 7.87 4.82 10.02
CA GLY A 148 8.78 5.26 11.09
C GLY A 148 10.12 4.52 11.18
N LEU A 149 10.36 3.50 10.35
CA LEU A 149 11.59 2.67 10.31
C LEU A 149 12.70 3.23 9.42
#